data_AF-A0A970Y896-F1
#
_entry.id   AF-A0A970Y896-F1
#
_cell.length_a   1.000
_cell.length_b   1.000
_cell.length_c   1.000
_cell.angle_alpha   90.00
_cell.angle_beta   90.00
_cell.angle_gamma   90.00
#
_symmetry.space_group_name_H-M   'P 1'
#
loop_
_entity.id
_entity.type
_entity.pdbx_description
1 polymer ?
#
loop_
_entity_poly.entity_id
_entity_poly.type
_entity_poly.pdbx_seq_one_letter_code
_entity_poly.pdbx_strand_id
1 'polypeptide(L)'
;MLHVSESATAVLFNRLVDASVPAGEGYRLVSTGNGYTLRPDQPAENDRVVSRMNHVVLMVEQGLDEQLNGVVLDLKDAETGRLTLRTQSEPES
;
A
#
# COMPACT_ATOMS: atom_id res chain seq x y z
N MET A 1 -3.85 9.14 8.98
CA MET A 1 -3.47 7.82 8.45
C MET A 1 -3.70 7.76 6.95
N LEU A 2 -2.87 6.99 6.26
CA LEU A 2 -3.03 6.66 4.85
C LEU A 2 -4.28 5.80 4.66
N HIS A 3 -5.16 6.16 3.75
CA HIS A 3 -6.25 5.29 3.34
C HIS A 3 -5.77 4.40 2.18
N VAL A 4 -6.09 3.11 2.21
CA VAL A 4 -5.79 2.20 1.10
C VAL A 4 -7.12 1.74 0.53
N SER A 5 -7.31 1.94 -0.77
CA SER A 5 -8.56 1.52 -1.41
C SER A 5 -8.65 -0.01 -1.49
N GLU A 6 -9.89 -0.51 -1.58
CA GLU A 6 -10.12 -1.94 -1.76
C GLU A 6 -9.50 -2.46 -3.06
N SER A 7 -9.57 -1.66 -4.13
CA SER A 7 -8.95 -1.97 -5.43
C SER A 7 -7.43 -2.05 -5.35
N ALA A 8 -6.79 -1.12 -4.63
CA ALA A 8 -5.34 -1.17 -4.41
C ALA A 8 -4.96 -2.41 -3.59
N THR A 9 -5.73 -2.71 -2.54
CA THR A 9 -5.51 -3.90 -1.69
C THR A 9 -5.65 -5.20 -2.49
N ALA A 10 -6.66 -5.30 -3.36
CA ALA A 10 -6.88 -6.45 -4.24
C ALA A 10 -5.71 -6.67 -5.21
N VAL A 11 -5.25 -5.60 -5.88
CA VAL A 11 -4.14 -5.68 -6.83
C VAL A 11 -2.84 -6.04 -6.13
N LEU A 12 -2.55 -5.47 -4.97
CA LEU A 12 -1.37 -5.81 -4.18
C LEU A 12 -1.40 -7.26 -3.73
N PHE A 13 -2.54 -7.74 -3.23
CA PHE A 13 -2.72 -9.14 -2.84
C PHE A 13 -2.49 -10.09 -4.01
N ASN A 14 -3.11 -9.84 -5.17
CA ASN A 14 -2.94 -10.69 -6.34
C ASN A 14 -1.48 -10.77 -6.76
N ARG A 15 -0.75 -9.65 -6.73
CA ARG A 15 0.69 -9.64 -7.03
C ARG A 15 1.51 -10.50 -6.06
N LEU A 16 1.19 -10.49 -4.77
CA LEU A 16 1.87 -11.33 -3.77
C LEU A 16 1.61 -12.81 -4.03
N VAL A 17 0.36 -13.16 -4.32
CA VAL A 17 -0.04 -14.54 -4.65
C VAL A 17 0.63 -15.01 -5.93
N ASP A 18 0.60 -14.20 -7.00
CA ASP A 18 1.21 -14.53 -8.29
C ASP A 18 2.74 -14.69 -8.16
N ALA A 19 3.37 -13.90 -7.30
CA ALA A 19 4.79 -14.01 -6.97
C ALA A 19 5.11 -15.10 -5.94
N SER A 20 4.11 -15.85 -5.45
CA SER A 20 4.25 -16.88 -4.42
C SER A 20 4.90 -16.38 -3.12
N VAL A 21 4.62 -15.13 -2.74
CA VAL A 21 5.10 -14.55 -1.47
C VAL A 21 4.40 -15.23 -0.29
N PRO A 22 5.11 -15.54 0.81
CA PRO A 22 4.49 -16.12 2.00
C PRO A 22 3.47 -15.17 2.67
N ALA A 23 2.46 -15.74 3.33
CA ALA A 23 1.40 -14.93 3.96
C ALA A 23 1.84 -13.98 5.08
N GLY A 24 3.02 -14.21 5.67
CA GLY A 24 3.64 -13.32 6.64
C GLY A 24 4.45 -12.16 6.04
N GLU A 25 4.59 -12.13 4.72
CA GLU A 25 5.35 -11.14 3.96
C GLU A 25 4.40 -10.34 3.06
N GLY A 26 4.75 -9.08 2.82
CA GLY A 26 3.94 -8.19 1.98
C GLY A 26 4.74 -7.01 1.45
N TYR A 27 4.06 -5.95 1.04
CA TYR A 27 4.73 -4.73 0.59
C TYR A 27 4.90 -3.72 1.72
N ARG A 28 6.12 -3.21 1.94
CA ARG A 28 6.37 -2.03 2.77
C ARG A 28 6.33 -0.78 1.92
N LEU A 29 5.58 0.22 2.35
CA LEU A 29 5.65 1.56 1.79
C LEU A 29 6.89 2.27 2.33
N VAL A 30 7.75 2.75 1.42
CA VAL A 30 8.99 3.43 1.76
C VAL A 30 9.02 4.79 1.08
N SER A 31 9.31 5.83 1.87
CA SER A 31 9.60 7.16 1.32
C SER A 31 10.99 7.15 0.65
N THR A 32 11.04 7.71 -0.54
CA THR A 32 12.25 7.97 -1.31
C THR A 32 12.34 9.48 -1.50
N GLY A 33 13.55 10.02 -1.71
CA GLY A 33 13.72 11.48 -1.89
C GLY A 33 12.85 12.09 -3.02
N ASN A 34 12.33 11.28 -3.94
CA ASN A 34 11.48 11.69 -5.06
C ASN A 34 10.03 11.11 -5.02
N GLY A 35 9.57 10.57 -3.88
CA GLY A 35 8.21 10.03 -3.76
C GLY A 35 8.17 8.76 -2.93
N TYR A 36 7.35 7.79 -3.31
CA TYR A 36 7.15 6.57 -2.52
C TYR A 36 7.32 5.32 -3.39
N THR A 37 7.81 4.26 -2.77
CA THR A 37 7.97 2.95 -3.43
C THR A 37 7.48 1.83 -2.53
N LEU A 38 7.14 0.70 -3.14
CA LEU A 38 6.75 -0.53 -2.46
C LEU A 38 7.90 -1.53 -2.57
N ARG A 39 8.26 -2.16 -1.44
CA ARG A 39 9.30 -3.20 -1.40
C ARG A 39 8.80 -4.42 -0.62
N PRO A 40 9.13 -5.66 -1.03
CA PRO A 40 8.83 -6.83 -0.22
C PRO A 40 9.51 -6.75 1.16
N ASP A 41 8.77 -7.03 2.22
CA ASP A 41 9.28 -7.04 3.59
C ASP A 41 8.38 -7.83 4.56
N GLN A 42 8.78 -7.92 5.83
CA GLN A 42 8.00 -8.44 6.95
C GLN A 42 7.51 -7.32 7.88
N PRO A 43 6.37 -7.49 8.58
CA PRO A 43 5.88 -6.50 9.54
C PRO A 43 6.85 -6.30 10.70
N ALA A 44 7.11 -5.04 11.04
CA ALA A 44 7.80 -4.65 12.27
C ALA A 44 6.76 -4.31 13.36
N GLU A 45 7.21 -4.28 14.62
CA GLU A 45 6.36 -4.11 15.80
C GLU A 45 5.46 -2.85 15.75
N ASN A 46 5.94 -1.78 15.13
CA ASN A 46 5.24 -0.49 15.04
C ASN A 46 4.64 -0.20 13.66
N ASP A 47 4.56 -1.21 12.79
CA ASP A 47 3.91 -1.02 11.50
C ASP A 47 2.40 -1.12 11.62
N ARG A 48 1.71 -0.24 10.90
CA ARG A 48 0.34 -0.49 10.55
C ARG A 48 0.30 -1.51 9.41
N VAL A 49 -0.40 -2.62 9.66
CA VAL A 49 -0.57 -3.71 8.69
C VAL A 49 -1.96 -3.67 8.06
N VAL A 50 -1.99 -3.71 6.74
CA VAL A 50 -3.19 -3.99 5.94
C VAL A 50 -3.12 -5.45 5.50
N SER A 51 -4.14 -6.23 5.86
CA SER A 51 -4.20 -7.66 5.57
C SER A 51 -5.43 -8.03 4.72
N ARG A 52 -5.29 -9.05 3.87
CA ARG A 52 -6.39 -9.64 3.10
C ARG A 52 -6.24 -11.15 3.07
N MET A 53 -7.32 -11.88 3.38
CA MET A 53 -7.34 -13.36 3.35
C MET A 53 -6.15 -13.99 4.12
N ASN A 54 -5.88 -13.50 5.34
CA ASN A 54 -4.74 -13.89 6.20
C ASN A 54 -3.35 -13.63 5.61
N HIS A 55 -3.25 -12.81 4.56
CA HIS A 55 -1.99 -12.38 3.95
C HIS A 55 -1.68 -10.94 4.32
N VAL A 56 -0.44 -10.66 4.68
CA VAL A 56 0.07 -9.29 4.84
C VAL A 56 0.15 -8.64 3.45
N VAL A 57 -0.62 -7.58 3.20
CA VAL A 57 -0.65 -6.93 1.88
C VAL A 57 0.23 -5.69 1.86
N LEU A 58 0.04 -4.81 2.83
CA LEU A 58 0.77 -3.55 2.94
C LEU A 58 1.19 -3.32 4.40
N MET A 59 2.41 -2.84 4.58
CA MET A 59 2.96 -2.37 5.85
C MET A 59 3.34 -0.90 5.68
N VAL A 60 2.95 -0.09 6.65
CA VAL A 60 3.29 1.33 6.69
C VAL A 60 3.87 1.62 8.06
N GLU A 61 5.10 2.13 8.08
CA GLU A 61 5.73 2.61 9.30
C GLU A 61 4.86 3.71 9.93
N GLN A 62 4.69 3.69 11.25
CA GLN A 62 3.83 4.65 11.95
C GLN A 62 4.11 6.12 11.58
N GLY A 63 5.38 6.54 11.57
CA GLY A 63 5.72 7.92 11.22
C GLY A 63 5.32 8.30 9.79
N LEU A 64 5.39 7.35 8.85
CA LEU A 64 4.96 7.54 7.48
C LEU A 64 3.43 7.53 7.35
N ASP A 65 2.73 6.68 8.09
CA ASP A 65 1.26 6.62 8.11
C ASP A 65 0.64 7.94 8.62
N GLU A 66 1.30 8.56 9.61
CA GLU A 66 0.93 9.88 10.14
C GLU A 66 1.20 10.99 9.11
N GLN A 67 2.36 10.97 8.44
CA GLN A 67 2.69 11.93 7.38
C GLN A 67 1.71 11.87 6.20
N LEU A 68 1.18 10.69 5.89
CA LEU A 68 0.23 10.46 4.79
C LEU A 68 -1.24 10.60 5.23
N ASN A 69 -1.51 11.32 6.32
CA ASN A 69 -2.87 11.59 6.75
C ASN A 69 -3.68 12.34 5.67
N GLY A 70 -4.84 11.79 5.31
CA GLY A 70 -5.69 12.35 4.25
C GLY A 70 -5.25 12.01 2.82
N VAL A 71 -4.26 11.13 2.67
CA VAL A 71 -3.86 10.56 1.38
C VAL A 71 -4.54 9.21 1.19
N VAL A 72 -4.90 8.90 -0.06
CA VAL A 72 -5.45 7.61 -0.48
C VAL A 72 -4.46 6.93 -1.44
N LEU A 73 -4.00 5.74 -1.11
CA LEU A 73 -3.37 4.81 -2.04
C LEU A 73 -4.47 4.09 -2.81
N ASP A 74 -4.55 4.36 -4.11
CA ASP A 74 -5.58 3.84 -4.98
C ASP A 74 -4.99 3.20 -6.26
N LEU A 75 -5.83 2.43 -6.93
CA LEU A 75 -5.56 1.90 -8.25
C LEU A 75 -5.91 2.96 -9.29
N LYS A 76 -4.90 3.49 -9.98
CA LYS A 76 -5.08 4.45 -11.07
C LYS A 76 -5.59 3.78 -12.33
N ASP A 77 -5.07 2.59 -12.61
CA ASP A 77 -5.33 1.86 -13.85
C ASP A 77 -5.37 0.36 -13.54
N ALA A 78 -6.51 -0.26 -13.84
CA ALA A 78 -6.76 -1.66 -13.51
C ALA A 78 -6.09 -2.64 -14.48
N GLU A 79 -5.85 -2.24 -15.73
CA GLU A 79 -5.23 -3.11 -16.75
C GLU A 79 -3.73 -3.25 -16.49
N THR A 80 -3.07 -2.15 -16.14
CA THR A 80 -1.64 -2.11 -15.81
C THR A 80 -1.36 -2.41 -14.33
N GLY A 81 -2.39 -2.37 -13.49
CA GLY A 81 -2.25 -2.45 -12.04
C GLY A 81 -1.55 -1.22 -11.44
N ARG A 82 -1.50 -0.08 -12.15
CA ARG A 82 -0.73 1.09 -11.72
C ARG A 82 -1.37 1.71 -10.49
N LEU A 83 -0.59 1.81 -9.41
CA LEU A 83 -1.01 2.45 -8.17
C LEU A 83 -0.70 3.95 -8.20
N THR A 84 -1.48 4.74 -7.46
CA THR A 84 -1.26 6.17 -7.27
C THR A 84 -1.58 6.57 -5.84
N LEU A 85 -0.87 7.57 -5.34
CA LEU A 85 -1.27 8.30 -4.14
C LEU A 85 -2.03 9.55 -4.58
N ARG A 86 -3.18 9.80 -4.00
CA ARG A 86 -3.99 11.01 -4.25
C ARG A 86 -4.43 11.63 -2.94
N THR A 87 -4.51 12.95 -2.89
CA THR A 87 -5.12 13.60 -1.72
C THR A 87 -6.63 13.37 -1.76
N GLN A 88 -7.26 13.22 -0.59
CA GLN A 88 -8.71 13.11 -0.50
C GLN A 88 -9.45 14.40 -0.95
N SER A 89 -8.71 15.47 -1.22
CA SER A 89 -9.23 16.83 -1.46
C SER A 89 -9.04 17.36 -2.88
N GLU A 90 -8.61 16.57 -3.86
CA GLU A 90 -8.58 17.04 -5.25
C GLU A 90 -9.95 16.88 -5.91
N PRO A 91 -10.69 17.98 -6.18
CA PRO A 91 -11.81 17.92 -7.11
C PRO A 91 -11.24 17.69 -8.50
N GLU A 92 -11.83 16.74 -9.23
CA GLU A 92 -11.58 16.58 -10.66
C GLU A 92 -11.83 17.94 -11.34
N SER A 93 -10.79 18.51 -11.94
CA SER A 93 -10.84 19.76 -12.71
C SER A 93 -11.13 19.48 -14.17
#